data_AF-A0A1Y0G0M3-F1
#
_entry.id   AF-A0A1Y0G0M3-F1
#
_cell.length_a   1.000
_cell.length_b   1.000
_cell.length_c   1.000
_cell.angle_alpha   90.00
_cell.angle_beta   90.00
_cell.angle_gamma   90.00
#
_symmetry.space_group_name_H-M   'P 1'
#
loop_
_entity.id
_entity.type
_entity.pdbx_description
1 polymer ?
#
loop_
_entity_poly.entity_id
_entity_poly.type
_entity_poly.pdbx_seq_one_letter_code
_entity_poly.pdbx_strand_id
1 'polypeptide(L)'
;MLRLLVVAAVSTFLLIPIAGYSSNIIKNEILLIIASFISGYVIVPAILLKLWPERQGRNEVETLDSALESGLIKTVEYSVDQVVEIEEFEDEGLHYLMSISPNKTLSLFGQYLYPYGELENFPSTRIRLFIHTGNNLCYGIECAGDKITEIDQLGPPTPDAWAAGVVPYDLEIIEKPLVDIVYGIKKYA
;
A
#
# COMPACT_ATOMS: atom_id res chain seq x y z
N MET A 1 14.94 -8.21 -11.33
CA MET A 1 15.59 -9.53 -11.57
C MET A 1 15.39 -10.06 -12.99
N LEU A 2 14.16 -10.37 -13.45
CA LEU A 2 13.91 -10.92 -14.80
C LEU A 2 14.47 -10.05 -15.95
N ARG A 3 14.34 -8.72 -15.85
CA ARG A 3 14.88 -7.77 -16.84
C ARG A 3 16.39 -7.90 -17.05
N LEU A 4 17.16 -8.00 -15.97
CA LEU A 4 18.62 -8.12 -16.06
C LEU A 4 19.02 -9.44 -16.72
N LEU A 5 18.29 -10.52 -16.44
CA LEU A 5 18.50 -11.81 -17.11
C LEU A 5 18.21 -11.73 -18.61
N VAL A 6 17.13 -11.07 -19.02
CA VAL A 6 16.79 -10.88 -20.44
C VAL A 6 17.85 -10.02 -21.14
N VAL A 7 18.29 -8.91 -20.53
CA VAL A 7 19.34 -8.05 -21.10
C VAL A 7 20.65 -8.83 -21.25
N ALA A 8 21.05 -9.61 -20.24
CA ALA A 8 22.26 -10.43 -20.29
C ALA A 8 22.19 -11.51 -21.38
N ALA A 9 21.05 -12.20 -21.51
CA ALA A 9 20.83 -13.20 -22.55
C ALA A 9 20.93 -12.58 -23.95
N VAL A 10 20.19 -11.49 -24.21
CA VAL A 10 20.20 -10.80 -25.51
C VAL A 10 21.60 -10.30 -25.85
N SER A 11 22.32 -9.74 -24.89
CA SER A 11 23.69 -9.24 -25.08
C SER A 11 24.67 -10.35 -25.42
N THR A 12 24.50 -11.54 -24.80
CA THR A 12 25.33 -12.71 -25.09
C THR A 12 25.06 -13.27 -26.49
N PHE A 13 23.79 -13.34 -26.93
CA PHE A 13 23.46 -13.78 -28.28
C PHE A 13 23.95 -12.82 -29.36
N LEU A 14 24.03 -11.52 -29.06
CA LEU A 14 24.50 -10.51 -30.02
C LEU A 14 26.04 -10.50 -30.21
N LEU A 15 26.81 -11.17 -29.37
CA LEU A 15 28.27 -11.23 -29.54
C LEU A 15 28.69 -11.89 -30.86
N ILE A 16 28.00 -12.96 -31.26
CA ILE A 16 28.33 -13.70 -32.49
C ILE A 16 28.19 -12.81 -33.74
N PRO A 17 27.05 -12.13 -33.98
CA PRO A 17 26.94 -11.22 -35.12
C PRO A 17 27.83 -9.98 -34.99
N ILE A 18 28.06 -9.45 -33.78
CA ILE A 18 28.96 -8.31 -33.56
C ILE A 18 30.40 -8.67 -33.91
N ALA A 19 30.88 -9.84 -33.47
CA ALA A 19 32.22 -10.32 -33.78
C ALA A 19 32.37 -10.61 -35.28
N GLY A 20 31.37 -11.25 -35.90
CA GLY A 20 31.37 -11.54 -37.33
C GLY A 20 31.31 -10.28 -38.21
N TYR A 21 30.60 -9.23 -37.79
CA TYR A 21 30.64 -7.94 -38.47
C TYR A 21 31.99 -7.24 -38.27
N SER A 22 32.48 -7.23 -37.02
CA SER A 22 33.74 -6.56 -36.67
C SER A 22 34.95 -7.19 -37.36
N SER A 23 34.95 -8.50 -37.60
CA SER A 23 36.04 -9.20 -38.30
C SER A 23 36.18 -8.78 -39.77
N ASN A 24 35.13 -8.25 -40.39
CA ASN A 24 35.20 -7.72 -41.75
C ASN A 24 35.94 -6.37 -41.82
N ILE A 25 36.07 -5.67 -40.69
CA ILE A 25 36.64 -4.32 -40.59
C ILE A 25 38.00 -4.36 -39.88
N ILE A 26 38.10 -5.12 -38.79
CA ILE A 26 39.26 -5.17 -37.90
C ILE A 26 40.05 -6.45 -38.19
N LYS A 27 41.25 -6.29 -38.76
CA LYS A 27 42.16 -7.39 -39.09
C LYS A 27 43.04 -7.85 -37.92
N ASN A 28 43.17 -7.03 -36.88
CA ASN A 28 43.96 -7.35 -35.70
C ASN A 28 43.09 -8.13 -34.70
N GLU A 29 43.51 -9.35 -34.38
CA GLU A 29 42.76 -10.29 -33.54
C GLU A 29 42.52 -9.76 -32.11
N ILE A 30 43.53 -9.15 -31.50
CA ILE A 30 43.42 -8.61 -30.14
C ILE A 30 42.44 -7.44 -30.12
N LEU A 31 42.53 -6.53 -31.10
CA LEU A 31 41.61 -5.41 -31.22
C LEU A 31 40.18 -5.87 -31.53
N LEU A 32 40.01 -6.93 -32.32
CA LEU A 32 38.72 -7.53 -32.64
C LEU A 32 38.04 -8.06 -31.38
N ILE A 33 38.78 -8.79 -30.54
CA ILE A 33 38.27 -9.33 -29.27
C ILE A 33 37.84 -8.19 -28.36
N ILE A 34 38.70 -7.19 -28.15
CA ILE A 34 38.41 -6.05 -27.29
C ILE A 34 37.17 -5.28 -27.77
N ALA A 35 37.11 -4.96 -29.07
CA ALA A 35 35.99 -4.20 -29.65
C ALA A 35 34.67 -4.98 -29.54
N SER A 36 34.69 -6.29 -29.77
CA SER A 36 33.51 -7.14 -29.70
C SER A 36 32.98 -7.28 -28.27
N PHE A 37 33.89 -7.44 -27.29
CA PHE A 37 33.51 -7.49 -25.88
C PHE A 37 32.94 -6.17 -25.37
N ILE A 38 33.58 -5.03 -25.68
CA ILE A 38 33.06 -3.72 -25.28
C ILE A 38 31.68 -3.47 -25.90
N SER A 39 31.52 -3.79 -27.17
CA SER A 39 30.24 -3.60 -27.86
C SER A 39 29.14 -4.50 -27.28
N GLY A 40 29.44 -5.80 -27.10
CA GLY A 40 28.48 -6.80 -26.62
C GLY A 40 28.12 -6.68 -25.14
N TYR A 41 29.05 -6.31 -24.27
CA TYR A 41 28.85 -6.32 -22.81
C TYR A 41 28.80 -4.95 -22.14
N VAL A 42 29.13 -3.87 -22.85
CA VAL A 42 29.03 -2.51 -22.31
C VAL A 42 28.00 -1.70 -23.08
N ILE A 43 28.18 -1.58 -24.40
CA ILE A 43 27.34 -0.70 -25.21
C ILE A 43 25.91 -1.24 -25.35
N VAL A 44 25.76 -2.51 -25.76
CA VAL A 44 24.45 -3.13 -25.97
C VAL A 44 23.62 -3.17 -24.69
N PRO A 45 24.14 -3.67 -23.53
CA PRO A 45 23.40 -3.61 -22.27
C PRO A 45 23.01 -2.19 -21.87
N ALA A 46 23.91 -1.20 -22.02
CA ALA A 46 23.61 0.19 -21.67
C ALA A 46 22.45 0.76 -22.50
N ILE A 47 22.43 0.47 -23.81
CA ILE A 47 21.34 0.88 -24.71
C ILE A 47 20.04 0.15 -24.32
N LEU A 48 20.08 -1.16 -24.12
CA LEU A 48 18.90 -1.95 -23.74
C LEU A 48 18.31 -1.51 -22.40
N LEU A 49 19.16 -1.20 -21.40
CA LEU A 49 18.71 -0.69 -20.11
C LEU A 49 18.08 0.70 -20.23
N LYS A 50 18.55 1.53 -21.18
CA LYS A 50 17.98 2.85 -21.46
C LYS A 50 16.65 2.76 -22.21
N LEU A 51 16.53 1.83 -23.17
CA LEU A 51 15.30 1.61 -23.96
C LEU A 51 14.22 0.88 -23.17
N TRP A 52 14.62 0.05 -22.22
CA TRP A 52 13.73 -0.64 -21.31
C TRP A 52 14.05 -0.18 -19.90
N PRO A 53 13.71 1.06 -19.50
CA PRO A 53 13.92 1.51 -18.13
C PRO A 53 13.16 0.58 -17.17
N GLU A 54 13.66 0.47 -15.94
CA GLU A 54 12.87 -0.20 -14.91
C GLU A 54 11.53 0.53 -14.84
N ARG A 55 10.40 -0.18 -14.81
CA ARG A 55 9.23 0.41 -14.20
C ARG A 55 9.67 0.70 -12.78
N GLN A 56 10.08 1.94 -12.52
CA GLN A 56 10.06 2.46 -11.16
C GLN A 56 8.62 2.21 -10.73
N GLY A 57 8.42 1.18 -9.90
CA GLY A 57 7.25 1.16 -9.05
C GLY A 57 7.22 2.54 -8.43
N ARG A 58 6.11 3.25 -8.59
CA ARG A 58 5.83 4.51 -7.91
C ARG A 58 6.00 4.25 -6.41
N ASN A 59 7.24 4.40 -5.95
CA ASN A 59 7.67 4.44 -4.56
C ASN A 59 8.07 5.87 -4.21
N GLU A 60 7.66 6.86 -5.03
CA GLU A 60 7.37 8.15 -4.43
C GLU A 60 6.16 7.90 -3.56
N VAL A 61 6.38 7.93 -2.25
CA VAL A 61 5.31 8.02 -1.26
C VAL A 61 4.53 9.27 -1.66
N GLU A 62 3.47 9.07 -2.43
CA GLU A 62 2.63 10.14 -2.93
C GLU A 62 2.08 10.84 -1.69
N THR A 63 2.55 12.06 -1.44
CA THR A 63 2.17 12.83 -0.25
C THR A 63 0.69 13.21 -0.35
N LEU A 64 0.07 13.52 0.79
CA LEU A 64 -1.31 14.03 0.79
C LEU A 64 -1.46 15.22 -0.17
N ASP A 65 -0.52 16.16 -0.13
CA ASP A 65 -0.52 17.34 -1.00
C ASP A 65 -0.47 16.97 -2.49
N SER A 66 0.43 16.04 -2.87
CA SER A 66 0.53 15.55 -4.25
C SER A 66 -0.75 14.83 -4.70
N ALA A 67 -1.35 14.03 -3.83
CA ALA A 67 -2.60 13.33 -4.10
C ALA A 67 -3.79 14.30 -4.22
N LEU A 68 -3.81 15.36 -3.40
CA LEU A 68 -4.80 16.44 -3.47
C LEU A 68 -4.68 17.22 -4.78
N GLU A 69 -3.47 17.64 -5.16
CA GLU A 69 -3.19 18.34 -6.42
C GLU A 69 -3.56 17.49 -7.65
N SER A 70 -3.31 16.18 -7.57
CA SER A 70 -3.63 15.23 -8.64
C SER A 70 -5.11 14.82 -8.68
N GLY A 71 -5.94 15.31 -7.75
CA GLY A 71 -7.36 14.96 -7.66
C GLY A 71 -7.60 13.47 -7.34
N LEU A 72 -6.64 12.82 -6.69
CA LEU A 72 -6.69 11.40 -6.37
C LEU A 72 -7.28 11.12 -4.98
N ILE A 73 -7.67 12.14 -4.23
CA ILE A 73 -8.31 12.00 -2.93
C ILE A 73 -9.84 12.06 -3.06
N LYS A 74 -10.51 11.02 -2.58
CA LYS A 74 -11.94 11.01 -2.29
C LYS A 74 -12.14 11.35 -0.82
N THR A 75 -12.96 12.36 -0.58
CA THR A 75 -13.42 12.71 0.76
C THR A 75 -14.73 11.99 1.07
N VAL A 76 -14.80 11.31 2.22
CA VAL A 76 -16.03 10.68 2.70
C VAL A 76 -16.30 11.13 4.13
N GLU A 77 -17.51 11.56 4.39
CA GLU A 77 -17.92 12.05 5.70
C GLU A 77 -18.92 11.08 6.33
N TYR A 78 -18.76 10.81 7.63
CA TYR A 78 -19.63 9.95 8.41
C TYR A 78 -20.05 10.65 9.69
N SER A 79 -21.31 10.46 10.06
CA SER A 79 -21.79 10.68 11.43
C SER A 79 -21.59 9.40 12.21
N VAL A 80 -21.04 9.49 13.42
CA VAL A 80 -20.73 8.35 14.28
C VAL A 80 -21.56 8.45 15.55
N ASP A 81 -22.28 7.38 15.85
CA ASP A 81 -23.16 7.30 17.03
C ASP A 81 -22.51 6.55 18.20
N GLN A 82 -21.84 5.44 17.89
CA GLN A 82 -21.22 4.54 18.87
C GLN A 82 -19.85 4.08 18.39
N VAL A 83 -18.93 3.86 19.33
CA VAL A 83 -17.58 3.40 19.04
C VAL A 83 -17.20 2.26 19.99
N VAL A 84 -16.62 1.22 19.42
CA VAL A 84 -15.94 0.16 20.15
C VAL A 84 -14.47 0.19 19.76
N GLU A 85 -13.60 0.25 20.76
CA GLU A 85 -12.16 0.07 20.59
C GLU A 85 -11.83 -1.42 20.80
N ILE A 86 -11.11 -1.98 19.85
CA ILE A 86 -10.53 -3.32 19.98
C ILE A 86 -9.09 -3.12 20.44
N GLU A 87 -8.76 -3.73 21.58
CA GLU A 87 -7.42 -3.70 22.16
C GLU A 87 -6.41 -4.23 21.16
N GLU A 88 -5.29 -3.52 21.06
CA GLU A 88 -4.23 -3.83 20.13
C GLU A 88 -3.62 -5.20 20.43
N PHE A 89 -3.43 -5.99 19.37
CA PHE A 89 -2.65 -7.21 19.42
C PHE A 89 -1.28 -6.93 18.79
N GLU A 90 -0.21 -7.15 19.55
CA GLU A 90 1.17 -6.87 19.15
C GLU A 90 1.38 -5.38 18.76
N ASP A 91 1.88 -5.11 17.55
CA ASP A 91 2.18 -3.77 17.02
C ASP A 91 1.35 -3.49 15.75
N GLU A 92 0.15 -4.07 15.63
CA GLU A 92 -0.68 -3.93 14.42
C GLU A 92 -1.37 -2.55 14.31
N GLY A 93 -1.36 -1.75 15.37
CA GLY A 93 -2.01 -0.45 15.46
C GLY A 93 -3.36 -0.48 16.16
N LEU A 94 -3.92 0.71 16.37
CA LEU A 94 -5.25 0.85 16.99
C LEU A 94 -6.35 0.33 16.07
N HIS A 95 -7.43 -0.18 16.65
CA HIS A 95 -8.60 -0.66 15.91
C HIS A 95 -9.90 -0.13 16.51
N TYR A 96 -10.62 0.67 15.73
CA TYR A 96 -11.93 1.21 16.10
C TYR A 96 -13.02 0.70 15.17
N LEU A 97 -14.12 0.23 15.76
CA LEU A 97 -15.38 -0.04 15.08
C LEU A 97 -16.36 1.10 15.37
N MET A 98 -16.81 1.79 14.33
CA MET A 98 -17.64 2.99 14.43
C MET A 98 -19.01 2.76 13.80
N SER A 99 -20.08 2.93 14.57
CA SER A 99 -21.45 2.89 14.05
C SER A 99 -21.74 4.15 13.24
N ILE A 100 -21.76 4.01 11.91
CA ILE A 100 -22.01 5.14 10.99
C ILE A 100 -23.48 5.23 10.56
N SER A 101 -24.26 4.19 10.83
CA SER A 101 -25.71 4.15 10.71
C SER A 101 -26.25 2.92 11.48
N PRO A 102 -27.56 2.81 11.74
CA PRO A 102 -28.12 1.69 12.52
C PRO A 102 -27.77 0.28 12.00
N ASN A 103 -27.43 0.16 10.71
CA ASN A 103 -27.11 -1.10 10.05
C ASN A 103 -25.75 -1.08 9.34
N LYS A 104 -24.89 -0.09 9.63
CA LYS A 104 -23.54 -0.05 9.05
C LYS A 104 -22.50 0.33 10.08
N THR A 105 -21.38 -0.38 10.03
CA THR A 105 -20.21 -0.10 10.84
C THR A 105 -19.02 0.14 9.94
N LEU A 106 -18.26 1.18 10.23
CA LEU A 106 -16.95 1.45 9.67
C LEU A 106 -15.88 0.84 10.57
N SER A 107 -14.93 0.15 9.97
CA SER A 107 -13.70 -0.29 10.64
C SER A 107 -12.55 0.65 10.29
N LEU A 108 -11.88 1.19 11.30
CA LEU A 108 -10.62 1.92 11.14
C LEU A 108 -9.53 1.16 11.89
N PHE A 109 -8.50 0.75 11.18
CA PHE A 109 -7.47 -0.12 11.71
C PHE A 109 -6.08 0.25 11.17
N GLY A 110 -5.13 0.43 12.09
CA GLY A 110 -3.72 0.53 11.75
C GLY A 110 -2.98 1.62 12.50
N GLN A 111 -1.65 1.61 12.35
CA GLN A 111 -0.74 2.50 13.07
C GLN A 111 -0.92 3.99 12.78
N TYR A 112 -1.55 4.35 11.65
CA TYR A 112 -1.84 5.74 11.31
C TYR A 112 -2.81 6.39 12.30
N LEU A 113 -3.48 5.60 13.16
CA LEU A 113 -4.42 6.05 14.16
C LEU A 113 -3.76 6.53 15.46
N TYR A 114 -2.51 6.17 15.78
CA TYR A 114 -1.88 6.57 17.04
C TYR A 114 -1.88 8.09 17.28
N PRO A 115 -1.55 8.95 16.30
CA PRO A 115 -1.59 10.40 16.53
C PRO A 115 -3.01 10.91 16.83
N TYR A 116 -4.04 10.20 16.38
CA TYR A 116 -5.44 10.57 16.62
C TYR A 116 -5.91 10.17 18.01
N GLY A 117 -5.41 9.06 18.58
CA GLY A 117 -5.72 8.66 19.96
C GLY A 117 -5.31 9.71 21.01
N GLU A 118 -4.33 10.55 20.69
CA GLU A 118 -3.90 11.67 21.54
C GLU A 118 -4.74 12.95 21.38
N LEU A 119 -5.59 13.02 20.35
CA LEU A 119 -6.41 14.20 20.10
C LEU A 119 -7.59 14.28 21.07
N GLU A 120 -7.88 15.49 21.56
CA GLU A 120 -8.96 15.70 22.51
C GLU A 120 -10.34 15.32 21.95
N ASN A 121 -10.54 15.46 20.64
CA ASN A 121 -11.83 15.27 19.96
C ASN A 121 -11.96 13.93 19.21
N PHE A 122 -11.00 13.01 19.34
CA PHE A 122 -11.10 11.67 18.78
C PHE A 122 -11.40 10.63 19.88
N PRO A 123 -12.22 9.60 19.58
CA PRO A 123 -13.12 9.48 18.43
C PRO A 123 -14.21 10.56 18.44
N SER A 124 -14.70 10.94 17.25
CA SER A 124 -15.61 12.09 17.06
C SER A 124 -16.98 11.66 16.56
N THR A 125 -18.04 12.38 16.94
CA THR A 125 -19.42 12.19 16.44
C THR A 125 -19.56 12.47 14.94
N ARG A 126 -18.55 13.11 14.34
CA ARG A 126 -18.49 13.34 12.90
C ARG A 126 -17.05 13.32 12.44
N ILE A 127 -16.75 12.40 11.53
CA ILE A 127 -15.42 12.24 10.96
C ILE A 127 -15.46 12.40 9.45
N ARG A 128 -14.37 12.90 8.89
CA ARG A 128 -14.15 12.98 7.45
C ARG A 128 -12.85 12.29 7.12
N LEU A 129 -12.93 11.29 6.24
CA LEU A 129 -11.81 10.51 5.77
C LEU A 129 -11.31 11.07 4.44
N PHE A 130 -9.99 11.14 4.29
CA PHE A 130 -9.32 11.46 3.03
C PHE A 130 -8.71 10.18 2.47
N ILE A 131 -9.39 9.57 1.51
CA ILE A 131 -9.04 8.25 0.98
C ILE A 131 -8.49 8.37 -0.43
N HIS A 132 -7.36 7.76 -0.70
CA HIS A 132 -6.79 7.76 -2.03
C HIS A 132 -7.51 6.78 -2.97
N THR A 133 -7.99 7.30 -4.10
CA THR A 133 -8.88 6.62 -5.05
C THR A 133 -8.22 5.45 -5.80
N GLY A 134 -6.89 5.45 -5.94
CA GLY A 134 -6.17 4.41 -6.68
C GLY A 134 -5.77 3.19 -5.86
N ASN A 135 -5.55 3.34 -4.55
CA ASN A 135 -4.99 2.29 -3.68
C ASN A 135 -5.79 2.10 -2.37
N ASN A 136 -6.85 2.89 -2.17
CA ASN A 136 -7.73 2.84 -1.00
C ASN A 136 -7.01 3.04 0.34
N LEU A 137 -5.91 3.80 0.37
CA LEU A 137 -5.24 4.16 1.63
C LEU A 137 -5.91 5.37 2.28
N CYS A 138 -6.03 5.36 3.61
CA CYS A 138 -6.45 6.51 4.40
C CYS A 138 -5.25 7.44 4.61
N TYR A 139 -5.33 8.66 4.09
CA TYR A 139 -4.29 9.68 4.27
C TYR A 139 -4.50 10.54 5.52
N GLY A 140 -5.74 10.59 6.03
CA GLY A 140 -6.03 11.35 7.21
C GLY A 140 -7.50 11.30 7.62
N ILE A 141 -7.73 11.71 8.87
CA ILE A 141 -9.03 11.82 9.50
C ILE A 141 -9.19 13.24 10.01
N GLU A 142 -10.22 13.94 9.58
CA GLU A 142 -10.64 15.20 10.20
C GLU A 142 -11.78 14.91 11.17
N CYS A 143 -11.59 15.26 12.44
CA CYS A 143 -12.60 15.17 13.49
C CYS A 143 -13.40 16.48 13.52
N ALA A 144 -14.56 16.49 12.87
CA ALA A 144 -15.39 17.68 12.67
C ALA A 144 -16.58 17.79 13.65
N GLY A 145 -16.74 16.81 14.55
CA GLY A 145 -17.77 16.77 15.58
C GLY A 145 -17.20 16.83 17.00
N ASP A 146 -18.07 16.56 17.96
CA ASP A 146 -17.73 16.48 19.38
C ASP A 146 -17.07 15.15 19.73
N LYS A 147 -16.31 15.10 20.83
CA LYS A 147 -15.70 13.86 21.32
C LYS A 147 -16.79 12.87 21.76
N ILE A 148 -16.68 11.61 21.35
CA ILE A 148 -17.46 10.52 21.90
C ILE A 148 -16.80 10.06 23.21
N THR A 149 -17.53 10.13 24.33
CA THR A 149 -17.00 9.78 25.65
C THR A 149 -17.29 8.36 26.08
N GLU A 150 -18.35 7.75 25.55
CA GLU A 150 -18.74 6.38 25.83
C GLU A 150 -18.13 5.47 24.76
N ILE A 151 -16.99 4.86 25.09
CA ILE A 151 -16.27 3.93 24.21
C ILE A 151 -16.25 2.57 24.89
N ASP A 152 -16.86 1.59 24.25
CA ASP A 152 -16.77 0.21 24.71
C ASP A 152 -15.40 -0.37 24.33
N GLN A 153 -14.82 -1.18 25.21
CA GLN A 153 -13.57 -1.88 24.93
C GLN A 153 -13.81 -3.39 24.72
N LEU A 154 -13.16 -3.92 23.69
CA LEU A 154 -13.08 -5.33 23.38
C LEU A 154 -11.62 -5.77 23.50
N GLY A 155 -11.35 -6.91 24.14
CA GLY A 155 -10.00 -7.47 24.17
C GLY A 155 -9.48 -7.82 22.76
N PRO A 156 -8.18 -8.16 22.64
CA PRO A 156 -7.57 -8.42 21.35
C PRO A 156 -8.24 -9.63 20.66
N PRO A 157 -8.47 -9.60 19.33
CA PRO A 157 -9.05 -10.72 18.62
C PRO A 157 -8.09 -11.93 18.64
N THR A 158 -8.64 -13.12 18.83
CA THR A 158 -7.84 -14.35 18.75
C THR A 158 -7.43 -14.66 17.31
N PRO A 159 -6.37 -15.46 17.09
CA PRO A 159 -6.02 -15.96 15.75
C PRO A 159 -7.18 -16.68 15.05
N ASP A 160 -8.06 -17.34 15.81
CA ASP A 160 -9.26 -18.01 15.29
C ASP A 160 -10.30 -17.00 14.78
N ALA A 161 -10.45 -15.85 15.43
CA ALA A 161 -11.31 -14.76 14.96
C ALA A 161 -10.83 -14.20 13.62
N TRP A 162 -9.52 -14.00 13.48
CA TRP A 162 -8.89 -13.60 12.22
C TRP A 162 -9.06 -14.66 11.12
N ALA A 163 -8.80 -15.93 11.45
CA ALA A 163 -8.96 -17.04 10.51
C ALA A 163 -10.41 -17.23 10.06
N ALA A 164 -11.39 -16.92 10.93
CA ALA A 164 -12.81 -16.95 10.61
C ALA A 164 -13.27 -15.74 9.78
N GLY A 165 -12.43 -14.72 9.57
CA GLY A 165 -12.77 -13.51 8.83
C GLY A 165 -13.87 -12.68 9.48
N VAL A 166 -13.99 -12.72 10.81
CA VAL A 166 -15.00 -11.92 11.54
C VAL A 166 -14.45 -10.57 12.02
N VAL A 167 -13.13 -10.40 11.99
CA VAL A 167 -12.44 -9.14 12.31
C VAL A 167 -12.34 -8.33 11.02
N PRO A 168 -12.97 -7.15 10.93
CA PRO A 168 -12.96 -6.38 9.69
C PRO A 168 -11.63 -5.67 9.43
N TYR A 169 -11.31 -5.46 8.15
CA TYR A 169 -10.09 -4.76 7.73
C TYR A 169 -10.24 -3.22 7.79
N ASP A 170 -9.13 -2.50 7.61
CA ASP A 170 -9.14 -1.03 7.57
C ASP A 170 -10.03 -0.50 6.43
N LEU A 171 -10.75 0.59 6.70
CA LEU A 171 -11.72 1.25 5.83
C LEU A 171 -12.90 0.37 5.37
N GLU A 172 -13.05 -0.84 5.92
CA GLU A 172 -14.17 -1.71 5.59
C GLU A 172 -15.48 -1.15 6.15
N ILE A 173 -16.52 -1.12 5.29
CA ILE A 173 -17.89 -0.80 5.71
C ILE A 173 -18.68 -2.09 5.69
N ILE A 174 -19.09 -2.51 6.88
CA ILE A 174 -19.84 -3.74 7.08
C ILE A 174 -21.32 -3.36 7.16
N GLU A 175 -22.16 -3.96 6.31
CA GLU A 175 -23.62 -3.79 6.31
C GLU A 175 -24.27 -4.59 7.45
N LYS A 176 -23.79 -4.37 8.68
CA LYS A 176 -24.33 -4.92 9.93
C LYS A 176 -24.27 -3.85 11.03
N PRO A 177 -25.17 -3.92 12.02
CA PRO A 177 -25.05 -3.16 13.26
C PRO A 177 -23.75 -3.47 14.02
N LEU A 178 -23.23 -2.48 14.75
CA LEU A 178 -22.01 -2.60 15.54
C LEU A 178 -22.08 -3.78 16.54
N VAL A 179 -23.22 -3.96 17.19
CA VAL A 179 -23.44 -5.04 18.17
C VAL A 179 -23.26 -6.43 17.56
N ASP A 180 -23.65 -6.64 16.30
CA ASP A 180 -23.56 -7.94 15.64
C ASP A 180 -22.11 -8.28 15.29
N ILE A 181 -21.31 -7.27 14.94
CA ILE A 181 -19.88 -7.42 14.66
C ILE A 181 -19.14 -7.75 15.94
N VAL A 182 -19.39 -6.98 17.01
CA VAL A 182 -18.79 -7.25 18.33
C VAL A 182 -19.15 -8.64 18.83
N TYR A 183 -20.41 -9.05 18.69
CA TYR A 183 -20.83 -10.41 19.04
C TYR A 183 -20.11 -11.47 18.20
N GLY A 184 -19.94 -11.21 16.89
CA GLY A 184 -19.19 -12.05 15.98
C GLY A 184 -17.75 -12.28 16.42
N ILE A 185 -17.04 -11.23 16.82
CA ILE A 185 -15.66 -11.32 17.31
C ILE A 185 -15.61 -12.04 18.66
N LYS A 186 -16.47 -11.65 19.63
CA LYS A 186 -16.55 -12.27 20.96
C LYS A 186 -16.81 -13.77 20.94
N LYS A 187 -17.50 -14.28 19.91
CA LYS A 187 -17.75 -15.72 19.76
C LYS A 187 -16.47 -16.54 19.61
N TYR A 188 -15.38 -15.93 19.14
CA TYR A 188 -14.07 -16.55 18.95
C TYR A 188 -13.04 -16.08 19.98
N ALA A 189 -13.43 -15.21 20.92
CA ALA A 189 -12.57 -14.71 22.00
C ALA A 189 -12.41 -15.74 23.13
#